data_AF-A0A9X3X990-F1
#
_entry.id   AF-A0A9X3X990-F1
#
_cell.length_a   1.000
_cell.length_b   1.000
_cell.length_c   1.000
_cell.angle_alpha   90.00
_cell.angle_beta   90.00
_cell.angle_gamma   90.00
#
_symmetry.space_group_name_H-M   'P 1'
#
loop_
_entity.id
_entity.type
_entity.pdbx_description
1 polymer ?
#
loop_
_entity_poly.entity_id
_entity_poly.type
_entity_poly.pdbx_seq_one_letter_code
_entity_poly.pdbx_strand_id
1 'polypeptide(L)'
;MVIRSVLRFAVVRKYLRAMPEGMPRLKAVGQSILEIPSNEEVERILAAASERHRVSFALMAYAGLRPNEVRALRWPDVRLRRDGELVGGFVSVREGRSHAVPEVGWLHRSAHRQAQKGEPSRSNLRGRDCTRSAAPKFVST
;
A
#
# COMPACT_ATOMS: atom_id res chain seq x y z
N MET A 1 -18.89 7.88 12.14
CA MET A 1 -17.66 8.58 11.70
C MET A 1 -17.93 9.98 11.12
N VAL A 2 -19.12 10.25 10.57
CA VAL A 2 -19.46 11.55 9.95
C VAL A 2 -19.66 12.69 10.96
N ILE A 3 -20.41 12.45 12.05
CA ILE A 3 -20.77 13.49 13.04
C ILE A 3 -19.52 14.18 13.61
N ARG A 4 -18.49 13.40 13.97
CA ARG A 4 -17.24 13.94 14.51
C ARG A 4 -16.48 14.80 13.49
N SER A 5 -16.54 14.47 12.19
CA SER A 5 -15.96 15.30 11.13
C SER A 5 -16.76 16.59 10.90
N VAL A 6 -18.09 16.51 10.90
CA VAL A 6 -18.96 17.69 10.75
C VAL A 6 -18.79 18.66 11.90
N LEU A 7 -18.75 18.17 13.14
CA LEU A 7 -18.52 19.00 14.32
C LEU A 7 -17.12 19.63 14.32
N ARG A 8 -16.08 18.90 13.88
CA ARG A 8 -14.75 19.48 13.66
C ARG A 8 -14.79 20.60 12.63
N PHE A 9 -15.46 20.38 11.51
CA PHE A 9 -15.63 21.42 10.49
C PHE A 9 -16.34 22.65 11.05
N ALA A 10 -17.38 22.48 11.87
CA ALA A 10 -18.11 23.56 12.51
C ALA A 10 -17.24 24.38 13.49
N VAL A 11 -16.33 23.72 14.22
CA VAL A 11 -15.35 24.41 15.08
C VAL A 11 -14.32 25.16 14.23
N VAL A 12 -13.75 24.54 13.20
CA VAL A 12 -12.78 25.19 12.29
C VAL A 12 -13.38 26.42 11.61
N ARG A 13 -14.66 26.36 11.24
CA ARG A 13 -15.42 27.46 10.63
C ARG A 13 -16.04 28.42 11.65
N LYS A 14 -15.79 28.22 12.95
CA LYS A 14 -16.29 29.07 14.06
C LYS A 14 -17.82 29.13 14.19
N TYR A 15 -18.55 28.15 13.64
CA TYR A 15 -19.97 27.96 13.93
C TYR A 15 -20.18 27.42 15.35
N LEU A 16 -19.19 26.68 15.87
CA LEU A 16 -19.12 26.24 17.25
C LEU A 16 -17.87 26.80 17.92
N ARG A 17 -17.99 27.21 19.19
CA ARG A 17 -16.86 27.72 19.99
C ARG A 17 -15.84 26.62 20.32
N ALA A 18 -16.32 25.39 20.55
CA ALA A 18 -15.50 24.25 20.89
C ALA A 18 -16.19 22.93 20.50
N MET A 19 -15.42 21.85 20.48
CA MET A 19 -15.92 20.50 20.20
C MET A 19 -16.74 19.99 21.40
N PRO A 20 -17.93 19.41 21.19
CA PRO A 20 -18.70 18.79 22.26
C PRO A 20 -17.94 17.62 22.91
N GLU A 21 -17.92 17.61 24.24
CA GLU A 21 -17.35 16.52 25.04
C GLU A 21 -18.32 15.32 25.12
N GLY A 22 -17.82 14.15 25.51
CA GLY A 22 -18.67 12.97 25.73
C GLY A 22 -19.21 12.27 24.48
N MET A 23 -18.66 12.55 23.30
CA MET A 23 -19.13 11.90 22.07
C MET A 23 -18.91 10.38 22.09
N PRO A 24 -19.93 9.58 21.74
CA PRO A 24 -19.82 8.13 21.74
C PRO A 24 -18.64 7.67 20.88
N ARG A 25 -17.83 6.75 21.43
CA ARG A 25 -16.85 6.00 20.65
C ARG A 25 -17.63 4.94 19.89
N LEU A 26 -17.42 4.86 18.59
CA LEU A 26 -17.91 3.70 17.84
C LEU A 26 -17.24 2.48 18.43
N LYS A 27 -18.03 1.45 18.74
CA LYS A 27 -17.46 0.13 19.05
C LYS A 27 -16.61 -0.30 17.86
N ALA A 28 -15.44 -0.84 18.15
CA ALA A 28 -14.65 -1.48 17.10
C ALA A 28 -15.54 -2.54 16.45
N VAL A 29 -15.66 -2.49 15.13
CA VAL A 29 -16.32 -3.58 14.40
C VAL A 29 -15.47 -4.81 14.66
N GLY A 30 -16.10 -5.89 15.15
CA GLY A 30 -15.41 -7.15 15.41
C GLY A 30 -14.70 -7.63 14.15
N GLN A 31 -13.57 -8.31 14.32
CA GLN A 31 -12.89 -8.92 13.18
C GLN A 31 -13.80 -10.01 12.61
N SER A 32 -14.28 -9.84 11.37
CA SER A 32 -14.83 -10.96 10.62
C SER A 32 -13.67 -11.71 10.00
N ILE A 33 -13.66 -13.04 10.13
CA ILE A 33 -12.75 -13.88 9.34
C ILE A 33 -13.19 -13.70 7.88
N LEU A 34 -12.30 -13.13 7.07
CA LEU A 34 -12.54 -12.95 5.65
C LEU A 34 -12.18 -14.26 4.95
N GLU A 35 -13.14 -14.91 4.28
CA GLU A 35 -12.82 -15.99 3.35
C GLU A 35 -12.13 -15.38 2.13
N ILE A 36 -10.90 -15.83 1.87
CA ILE A 36 -10.10 -15.37 0.73
C ILE A 36 -10.42 -16.29 -0.45
N PRO A 37 -10.91 -15.77 -1.59
CA PRO A 37 -11.25 -16.60 -2.74
C PRO A 37 -10.00 -17.26 -3.33
N SER A 38 -10.18 -18.47 -3.87
CA SER A 38 -9.14 -19.16 -4.65
C SER A 38 -8.90 -18.49 -6.00
N ASN A 39 -7.81 -18.83 -6.68
CA ASN A 39 -7.55 -18.31 -8.03
C ASN A 39 -8.65 -18.73 -9.01
N GLU A 40 -9.13 -19.97 -8.94
CA GLU A 40 -10.21 -20.48 -9.79
C GLU A 40 -11.53 -19.73 -9.54
N GLU A 41 -11.79 -19.33 -8.29
CA GLU A 41 -12.92 -18.48 -7.95
C GLU A 41 -12.80 -17.08 -8.54
N VAL A 42 -11.61 -16.48 -8.46
CA VAL A 42 -11.33 -15.19 -9.09
C VAL A 42 -11.56 -15.26 -10.60
N GLU A 43 -11.03 -16.28 -11.29
CA GLU A 43 -11.22 -16.46 -12.73
C GLU A 43 -12.71 -16.60 -13.09
N ARG A 44 -13.48 -17.37 -12.31
CA ARG A 44 -14.94 -17.48 -12.51
C ARG A 44 -15.66 -16.14 -12.36
N ILE A 45 -15.27 -15.35 -11.36
CA ILE A 45 -15.83 -14.00 -11.15
C ILE A 45 -15.50 -13.09 -12.33
N LEU A 46 -14.26 -13.12 -12.84
CA LEU A 46 -13.84 -12.30 -13.97
C LEU A 46 -14.52 -12.70 -15.29
N ALA A 47 -14.73 -13.99 -15.50
CA ALA A 47 -15.45 -14.52 -16.65
C ALA A 47 -16.93 -14.09 -16.65
N ALA A 48 -17.58 -14.10 -15.48
CA ALA A 48 -18.97 -13.68 -15.32
C ALA A 48 -19.18 -12.16 -15.31
N ALA A 49 -18.11 -11.38 -15.07
CA ALA A 49 -18.20 -9.92 -15.00
C ALA A 49 -18.44 -9.26 -16.36
N SER A 50 -19.22 -8.17 -16.36
CA SER A 50 -19.33 -7.27 -17.51
C SER A 50 -17.97 -6.66 -17.84
N GLU A 51 -17.77 -6.25 -19.09
CA GLU A 51 -16.49 -5.70 -19.56
C GLU A 51 -15.98 -4.54 -18.68
N ARG A 52 -16.88 -3.62 -18.30
CA ARG A 52 -16.56 -2.49 -17.41
C ARG A 52 -16.15 -2.93 -16.00
N HIS A 53 -16.76 -3.98 -15.46
CA HIS A 53 -16.46 -4.49 -14.12
C HIS A 53 -15.22 -5.39 -14.10
N ARG A 54 -14.96 -6.14 -15.16
CA ARG A 54 -13.84 -7.08 -15.27
C ARG A 54 -12.51 -6.40 -15.00
N VAL A 55 -12.27 -5.24 -15.61
CA VAL A 55 -11.04 -4.46 -15.38
C VAL A 55 -10.93 -4.03 -13.91
N SER A 56 -12.04 -3.59 -13.31
CA SER A 56 -12.06 -3.16 -11.91
C SER A 56 -11.77 -4.34 -10.97
N PHE A 57 -12.38 -5.49 -11.20
CA PHE A 57 -12.17 -6.70 -10.41
C PHE A 57 -10.75 -7.23 -10.57
N ALA A 58 -10.19 -7.22 -11.78
CA ALA A 58 -8.82 -7.63 -12.03
C ALA A 58 -7.81 -6.73 -11.29
N LEU A 59 -8.03 -5.41 -11.28
CA LEU A 59 -7.18 -4.47 -10.52
C LEU A 59 -7.26 -4.73 -9.00
N MET A 60 -8.43 -5.08 -8.48
CA MET A 60 -8.57 -5.42 -7.06
C MET A 60 -7.92 -6.77 -6.72
N ALA A 61 -8.10 -7.78 -7.57
CA ALA A 61 -7.61 -9.14 -7.31
C ALA A 61 -6.09 -9.26 -7.49
N TYR A 62 -5.53 -8.74 -8.60
CA TYR A 62 -4.12 -8.97 -8.94
C TYR A 62 -3.19 -7.84 -8.49
N ALA A 63 -3.70 -6.61 -8.38
CA ALA A 63 -2.89 -5.46 -7.95
C ALA A 63 -3.25 -4.96 -6.54
N GLY A 64 -4.23 -5.59 -5.87
CA GLY A 64 -4.58 -5.29 -4.49
C GLY A 64 -5.21 -3.91 -4.28
N LEU A 65 -5.69 -3.26 -5.34
CA LEU A 65 -6.31 -1.93 -5.21
C LEU A 65 -7.62 -2.03 -4.42
N ARG A 66 -7.89 -1.03 -3.59
CA ARG A 66 -9.19 -0.86 -2.94
C ARG A 66 -10.22 -0.34 -3.95
N PRO A 67 -11.53 -0.58 -3.74
CA PRO A 67 -12.56 -0.09 -4.65
C PRO A 67 -12.50 1.42 -4.92
N ASN A 68 -12.18 2.22 -3.89
CA ASN A 68 -12.05 3.67 -4.05
C ASN A 68 -10.78 4.10 -4.79
N GLU A 69 -9.71 3.30 -4.73
CA GLU A 69 -8.48 3.56 -5.47
C GLU A 69 -8.69 3.25 -6.95
N VAL A 70 -9.37 2.14 -7.28
CA VAL A 70 -9.80 1.82 -8.65
C VAL A 70 -10.68 2.93 -9.23
N ARG A 71 -11.68 3.41 -8.47
CA ARG A 71 -12.55 4.52 -8.90
C ARG A 71 -11.81 5.83 -9.13
N ALA A 72 -10.75 6.07 -8.35
CA ALA A 72 -9.95 7.29 -8.43
C ALA A 72 -8.81 7.19 -9.45
N LEU A 73 -8.58 6.02 -10.04
CA LEU A 73 -7.50 5.78 -10.99
C LEU A 73 -7.78 6.53 -12.31
N ARG A 74 -6.75 7.19 -12.85
CA ARG A 74 -6.83 7.88 -14.13
C ARG A 74 -5.79 7.33 -15.08
N TRP A 75 -5.99 7.57 -16.37
CA TRP A 75 -5.07 7.12 -17.41
C TRP A 75 -3.60 7.51 -17.19
N PRO A 76 -3.26 8.76 -16.75
CA PRO A 76 -1.86 9.14 -16.48
C PRO A 76 -1.20 8.37 -15.34
N ASP A 77 -1.99 7.69 -14.50
CA ASP A 77 -1.49 6.90 -13.37
C ASP A 77 -1.06 5.48 -13.80
N VAL A 78 -1.34 5.09 -15.05
CA VAL A 78 -1.03 3.76 -15.57
C VAL A 78 0.12 3.85 -16.56
N ARG A 79 1.22 3.16 -16.26
CA ARG A 79 2.40 3.05 -17.13
C ARG A 79 2.51 1.61 -17.59
N LEU A 80 1.88 1.32 -18.72
CA LEU A 80 2.11 0.07 -19.44
C LEU A 80 3.46 0.21 -20.13
N ARG A 81 4.41 -0.69 -19.87
CA ARG A 81 5.70 -0.65 -20.56
C ARG A 81 5.48 -0.62 -22.07
N ARG A 82 6.31 0.17 -22.74
CA ARG A 82 6.41 0.29 -24.20
C ARG A 82 7.81 -0.21 -24.56
N ASP A 83 7.94 -0.78 -25.76
CA ASP A 83 9.18 -1.26 -26.39
C ASP A 83 9.40 -2.78 -26.34
N GLY A 84 8.41 -3.56 -26.79
CA GLY A 84 8.60 -4.94 -27.27
C GLY A 84 8.88 -6.02 -26.22
N GLU A 85 9.28 -5.66 -25.00
CA GLU A 85 9.48 -6.61 -23.90
C GLU A 85 8.35 -6.54 -22.87
N LEU A 86 7.76 -7.70 -22.56
CA LEU A 86 6.77 -7.91 -21.49
C LEU A 86 7.45 -7.83 -20.12
N VAL A 87 7.95 -6.66 -19.76
CA VAL A 87 8.41 -6.41 -18.39
C VAL A 87 7.32 -5.56 -17.75
N GLY A 88 6.72 -6.02 -16.64
CA GLY A 88 5.45 -5.53 -16.08
C GLY A 88 5.18 -4.01 -16.10
N GLY A 89 3.90 -3.64 -16.19
CA GLY A 89 3.42 -2.26 -16.07
C GLY A 89 3.34 -1.78 -14.61
N PHE A 90 3.37 -0.47 -14.42
CA PHE A 90 3.24 0.17 -13.11
C PHE A 90 1.92 0.94 -13.01
N VAL A 91 1.29 0.89 -11.83
CA VAL A 91 0.11 1.70 -11.50
C VAL A 91 0.44 2.57 -10.29
N SER A 92 0.28 3.88 -10.43
CA SER A 92 0.50 4.86 -9.37
C SER A 92 -0.79 5.15 -8.62
N VAL A 93 -0.86 4.80 -7.33
CA VAL A 93 -2.02 5.13 -6.49
C VAL A 93 -1.81 6.48 -5.82
N ARG A 94 -2.76 7.41 -5.98
CA ARG A 94 -2.74 8.70 -5.28
C ARG A 94 -3.14 8.50 -3.82
N GLU A 95 -2.33 9.04 -2.90
CA GLU A 95 -2.67 9.02 -1.48
C GLU A 95 -3.90 9.89 -1.19
N GLY A 96 -4.98 9.25 -0.73
CA GLY A 96 -6.10 9.94 -0.12
C GLY A 96 -5.80 10.26 1.34
N ARG A 97 -5.69 11.55 1.70
CA ARG A 97 -5.58 11.95 3.11
C ARG A 97 -6.90 11.66 3.83
N SER A 98 -6.95 10.57 4.57
CA SER A 98 -8.01 10.32 5.54
C SER A 98 -7.62 10.99 6.85
N HIS A 99 -8.38 11.98 7.33
CA HIS A 99 -8.14 12.59 8.64
C HIS A 99 -8.51 11.64 9.78
N ALA A 100 -7.72 10.60 9.99
CA ALA A 100 -7.54 10.01 11.31
C ALA A 100 -6.41 10.82 11.98
N VAL A 101 -6.77 11.67 12.93
CA VAL A 101 -5.75 12.32 13.77
C VAL A 101 -5.15 11.20 14.62
N PRO A 102 -3.83 10.95 14.57
CA PRO A 102 -3.21 10.02 15.50
C PRO A 102 -3.42 10.56 16.92
N GLU A 103 -3.89 9.71 17.83
CA GLU A 103 -3.76 9.97 19.26
C GLU A 103 -2.28 10.29 19.52
N VAL A 104 -2.05 11.47 20.10
CA VAL A 104 -0.73 11.98 20.45
C VAL A 104 -0.12 11.00 21.46
N GLY A 105 0.84 10.19 21.03
CA GLY A 105 1.46 9.19 21.91
C GLY A 105 2.55 8.27 21.32
N TRP A 106 2.77 8.23 20.00
CA TRP A 106 3.69 7.25 19.40
C TRP A 106 5.00 7.81 18.83
N LEU A 107 5.36 9.05 19.16
CA LEU A 107 6.60 9.68 18.68
C LEU A 107 7.73 9.63 19.72
N HIS A 108 8.05 8.44 20.25
CA HIS A 108 9.29 8.31 21.04
C HIS A 108 10.00 6.94 21.01
N ARG A 109 9.49 5.93 20.27
CA ARG A 109 10.05 4.56 20.36
C ARG A 109 10.76 4.01 19.12
N SER A 110 10.78 4.72 17.99
CA SER A 110 11.36 4.19 16.75
C SER A 110 12.72 4.78 16.36
N ALA A 111 13.20 5.80 17.07
CA ALA A 111 14.49 6.44 16.75
C ALA A 111 15.74 5.69 17.27
N HIS A 112 15.59 4.65 18.10
CA HIS A 112 16.73 3.96 18.73
C HIS A 112 17.22 2.69 18.01
N ARG A 113 16.56 2.21 16.95
CA ARG A 113 16.95 0.95 16.28
C ARG A 113 17.77 1.12 14.99
N GLN A 114 17.94 2.35 14.48
CA GLN A 114 18.74 2.59 13.26
C GLN A 114 20.09 3.30 13.49
N ALA A 115 20.41 3.71 14.73
CA ALA A 115 21.65 4.42 15.04
C ALA A 115 22.85 3.53 15.44
N GLN A 116 22.77 2.20 15.32
CA GLN A 116 23.86 1.27 15.73
C GLN A 116 24.47 0.42 14.60
N LYS A 117 24.19 0.68 13.32
CA LYS A 117 24.90 0.03 12.21
C LYS A 117 25.41 1.08 11.23
N GLY A 118 26.49 1.75 11.61
CA GLY A 118 27.12 2.76 10.77
C GLY A 118 28.42 3.31 11.34
N GLU A 119 29.41 2.46 11.58
CA GLU A 119 30.81 2.90 11.64
C GLU A 119 31.67 1.94 10.80
N PRO A 120 32.31 2.40 9.70
CA PRO A 120 33.46 1.74 9.13
C PRO A 120 34.72 2.50 9.56
N SER A 121 35.42 1.97 10.55
CA SER A 121 36.78 2.40 10.89
C SER A 121 37.80 1.63 10.03
N ARG A 122 38.71 2.42 9.45
CA ARG A 122 39.81 2.02 8.57
C ARG A 122 40.72 0.98 9.22
N SER A 123 41.17 -0.01 8.44
CA SER A 123 42.60 -0.24 8.08
C SER A 123 43.00 -1.73 7.97
N ASN A 124 43.81 -1.96 6.93
CA ASN A 124 44.88 -2.96 6.80
C ASN A 124 44.60 -4.41 6.35
N LEU A 125 45.56 -4.84 5.50
CA LEU A 125 45.91 -6.20 5.01
C LEU A 125 45.24 -6.55 3.68
N ARG A 126 45.82 -6.23 2.51
CA ARG A 126 47.12 -6.66 1.94
C ARG A 126 47.22 -8.20 1.85
N GLY A 127 46.95 -8.72 0.66
CA GLY A 127 47.50 -9.98 0.13
C GLY A 127 46.56 -11.18 0.09
N ARG A 128 46.11 -11.57 -1.12
CA ARG A 128 46.64 -12.71 -1.89
C ARG A 128 45.67 -13.12 -3.01
N ASP A 129 46.26 -13.39 -4.16
CA ASP A 129 45.69 -14.07 -5.32
C ASP A 129 45.04 -15.42 -4.97
N CYS A 130 44.06 -15.85 -5.79
CA CYS A 130 44.01 -17.18 -6.43
C CYS A 130 42.68 -17.41 -7.18
N THR A 131 42.77 -17.27 -8.51
CA THR A 131 42.16 -18.06 -9.61
C THR A 131 40.88 -18.91 -9.45
N ARG A 132 40.10 -18.88 -10.56
CA ARG A 132 39.31 -19.95 -11.24
C ARG A 132 37.81 -20.14 -10.91
N SER A 133 37.01 -19.85 -11.95
CA SER A 133 36.19 -20.83 -12.71
C SER A 133 34.65 -20.80 -12.59
N ALA A 134 34.06 -20.82 -13.79
CA ALA A 134 32.78 -21.41 -14.22
C ALA A 134 31.45 -20.66 -14.01
N ALA A 135 30.94 -20.18 -15.14
CA ALA A 135 29.52 -19.86 -15.38
C ALA A 135 28.68 -21.15 -15.53
N PRO A 136 27.42 -21.17 -15.08
CA PRO A 136 26.48 -22.21 -15.50
C PRO A 136 25.62 -21.75 -16.69
N LYS A 137 25.64 -22.57 -17.75
CA LYS A 137 24.67 -22.55 -18.86
C LYS A 137 23.38 -23.22 -18.39
N PHE A 138 22.24 -22.56 -18.58
CA PHE A 138 20.93 -23.14 -18.32
C PHE A 138 20.50 -23.95 -19.55
N VAL A 139 20.22 -25.25 -19.35
CA VAL A 139 19.69 -26.16 -20.37
C VAL A 139 18.19 -26.25 -20.18
N SER A 140 17.44 -25.97 -21.24
CA SER A 140 16.02 -26.29 -21.40
C SER A 140 15.87 -27.71 -21.95
N THR A 141 14.92 -28.47 -21.39
CA THR A 141 14.32 -29.64 -22.04
C THR A 141 12.90 -29.29 -22.45
#